data_AF-A0A6C1BVL7-F1
#
_entry.id   AF-A0A6C1BVL7-F1
#
_cell.length_a   1.000
_cell.length_b   1.000
_cell.length_c   1.000
_cell.angle_alpha   90.00
_cell.angle_beta   90.00
_cell.angle_gamma   90.00
#
_symmetry.space_group_name_H-M   'P 1'
#
loop_
_entity.id
_entity.type
_entity.pdbx_description
1 polymer ?
#
loop_
_entity_poly.entity_id
_entity_poly.type
_entity_poly.pdbx_seq_one_letter_code
_entity_poly.pdbx_strand_id
1 'polypeptide(L)'
;MKNTLDLNLMEELSNLEYFIVKAPVNSQEFWKEWQEKYSRAFVSRIAVKKLLKTRRLSYEEIKRYRTLLEVYEDIVFYLESIKRLALNLRGIFETSESPEFDDEDIDFDF
;
A
#
# COMPACT_ATOMS: atom_id res chain seq x y z
N MET A 1 -4.34 -13.12 -30.95
CA MET A 1 -4.46 -13.21 -29.48
C MET A 1 -3.26 -12.64 -28.71
N LYS A 2 -2.11 -12.30 -29.33
CA LYS A 2 -1.00 -11.63 -28.62
C LYS A 2 -1.33 -10.20 -28.12
N ASN A 3 -2.15 -9.43 -28.85
CA ASN A 3 -2.42 -8.02 -28.51
C ASN A 3 -3.29 -7.74 -27.26
N THR A 4 -4.18 -8.64 -26.83
CA THR A 4 -5.10 -8.31 -25.73
C THR A 4 -4.41 -8.33 -24.36
N LEU A 5 -3.46 -9.25 -24.17
CA LEU A 5 -2.70 -9.35 -22.93
C LEU A 5 -1.75 -8.15 -22.77
N ASP A 6 -1.13 -7.71 -23.86
CA ASP A 6 -0.28 -6.52 -23.89
C ASP A 6 -1.08 -5.25 -23.56
N LEU A 7 -2.31 -5.12 -24.07
CA LEU A 7 -3.20 -3.99 -23.75
C LEU A 7 -3.61 -3.97 -22.27
N ASN A 8 -3.99 -5.12 -21.70
CA ASN A 8 -4.36 -5.20 -20.29
C ASN A 8 -3.15 -4.86 -19.40
N LEU A 9 -1.95 -5.31 -19.76
CA LEU A 9 -0.74 -4.96 -19.04
C LEU A 9 -0.46 -3.45 -19.09
N MET A 10 -0.64 -2.82 -20.25
CA MET A 10 -0.47 -1.36 -20.38
C MET A 10 -1.49 -0.58 -19.54
N GLU A 11 -2.73 -1.06 -19.46
CA GLU A 11 -3.75 -0.48 -18.59
C GLU A 11 -3.36 -0.59 -17.11
N GLU A 12 -2.91 -1.77 -16.66
CA GLU A 12 -2.46 -1.96 -15.28
C GLU A 12 -1.23 -1.10 -14.94
N LEU A 13 -0.27 -0.97 -15.86
CA LEU A 13 0.87 -0.06 -15.67
C LEU A 13 0.40 1.39 -15.53
N SER A 14 -0.54 1.82 -16.37
CA SER A 14 -1.10 3.18 -16.30
C SER A 14 -1.82 3.43 -14.98
N ASN A 15 -2.51 2.43 -14.43
CA ASN A 15 -3.14 2.51 -13.11
C ASN A 15 -2.09 2.65 -12.00
N LEU A 16 -0.98 1.91 -12.08
CA LEU A 16 0.10 1.94 -11.10
C LEU A 16 0.93 3.24 -11.15
N GLU A 17 1.03 3.90 -12.31
CA GLU A 17 1.75 5.17 -12.46
C GLU A 17 1.27 6.26 -11.49
N TYR A 18 -0.01 6.22 -11.10
CA TYR A 18 -0.55 7.15 -10.10
C TYR A 18 0.26 7.11 -8.79
N PHE A 19 0.73 5.93 -8.36
CA PHE A 19 1.45 5.77 -7.10
C PHE A 19 2.95 6.09 -7.17
N ILE A 20 3.50 6.34 -8.36
CA ILE A 20 4.90 6.73 -8.51
C ILE A 20 5.09 8.17 -8.02
N VAL A 21 5.85 8.39 -6.95
CA VAL A 21 6.21 9.74 -6.49
C VAL A 21 7.21 10.36 -7.47
N LYS A 22 6.82 11.45 -8.13
CA LYS A 22 7.64 12.11 -9.16
C LYS A 22 8.43 13.30 -8.61
N ALA A 23 7.96 13.90 -7.51
CA ALA A 23 8.65 15.01 -6.87
C ALA A 23 10.04 14.60 -6.34
N PRO A 24 11.07 15.45 -6.50
CA PRO A 24 12.41 15.18 -5.97
C PRO A 24 12.39 15.04 -4.44
N VAL A 25 13.08 14.03 -3.91
CA VAL A 25 13.15 13.69 -2.47
C VAL A 25 13.61 14.83 -1.54
N ASN A 26 14.36 15.80 -2.07
CA ASN A 26 14.83 16.97 -1.36
C ASN A 26 13.83 18.14 -1.35
N SER A 27 12.71 18.03 -2.06
CA SER A 27 11.68 19.08 -2.15
C SER A 27 10.64 18.98 -1.02
N GLN A 28 9.91 20.07 -0.78
CA GLN A 28 8.73 20.04 0.10
C GLN A 28 7.56 19.30 -0.54
N GLU A 29 7.38 19.43 -1.87
CA GLU A 29 6.32 18.76 -2.63
C GLU A 29 6.39 17.23 -2.54
N PHE A 30 7.59 16.68 -2.34
CA PHE A 30 7.77 15.25 -2.12
C PHE A 30 6.89 14.69 -0.99
N TRP A 31 6.86 15.35 0.18
CA TRP A 31 6.09 14.82 1.31
C TRP A 31 4.60 14.91 1.07
N LYS A 32 4.15 15.96 0.40
CA LYS A 32 2.75 16.15 0.04
C LYS A 32 2.30 15.07 -0.95
N GLU A 33 3.06 14.87 -2.02
CA GLU A 33 2.77 13.85 -3.03
C GLU A 33 2.84 12.44 -2.46
N TRP A 34 3.89 12.15 -1.68
CA TRP A 34 4.06 10.88 -0.98
C TRP A 34 2.88 10.61 -0.03
N GLN A 35 2.49 11.59 0.78
CA GLN A 35 1.40 11.44 1.74
C GLN A 35 0.07 11.18 1.05
N GLU A 36 -0.24 11.89 -0.04
CA GLU A 36 -1.46 11.67 -0.82
C GLU A 36 -1.54 10.23 -1.32
N LYS A 37 -0.47 9.76 -1.97
CA LYS A 37 -0.39 8.42 -2.58
C LYS A 37 -0.40 7.33 -1.52
N TYR A 38 0.36 7.52 -0.44
CA TYR A 38 0.41 6.60 0.68
C TYR A 38 -0.95 6.46 1.36
N SER A 39 -1.60 7.59 1.66
CA SER A 39 -2.92 7.59 2.29
C SER A 39 -3.94 6.85 1.43
N ARG A 40 -3.93 7.10 0.12
CA ARG A 40 -4.85 6.42 -0.81
C ARG A 40 -4.60 4.91 -0.88
N ALA A 41 -3.35 4.48 -0.96
CA ALA A 41 -3.00 3.05 -0.97
C ALA A 41 -3.36 2.37 0.36
N PHE A 42 -2.97 2.99 1.48
CA PHE A 42 -3.16 2.45 2.82
C PHE A 42 -4.64 2.33 3.20
N VAL A 43 -5.44 3.37 2.92
CA VAL A 43 -6.89 3.33 3.18
C VAL A 43 -7.59 2.33 2.26
N SER A 44 -7.18 2.23 0.99
CA SER A 44 -7.71 1.22 0.07
C SER A 44 -7.41 -0.20 0.55
N ARG A 45 -6.19 -0.46 1.03
CA ARG A 45 -5.81 -1.72 1.68
C ARG A 45 -6.74 -2.06 2.84
N ILE A 46 -7.00 -1.10 3.73
CA ILE A 46 -7.92 -1.29 4.88
C ILE A 46 -9.34 -1.59 4.39
N ALA A 47 -9.83 -0.85 3.40
CA ALA A 47 -11.17 -1.04 2.84
C ALA A 47 -11.33 -2.45 2.26
N VAL A 48 -10.34 -2.94 1.51
CA VAL A 48 -10.34 -4.31 0.95
C VAL A 48 -10.29 -5.36 2.06
N LYS A 49 -9.43 -5.20 3.09
CA LYS A 49 -9.42 -6.10 4.26
C LYS A 49 -10.79 -6.14 4.95
N LYS A 50 -11.46 -4.99 5.09
CA LYS A 50 -12.80 -4.91 5.68
C LYS A 50 -13.86 -5.61 4.82
N LEU A 51 -13.82 -5.42 3.50
CA LEU A 51 -14.74 -6.12 2.58
C LEU A 51 -14.61 -7.64 2.69
N LEU A 52 -13.38 -8.15 2.66
CA LEU A 52 -13.09 -9.59 2.79
C LEU A 52 -13.57 -10.20 4.11
N LYS A 53 -13.58 -9.42 5.21
CA LYS A 53 -14.02 -9.89 6.53
C LYS A 53 -15.53 -9.77 6.76
N THR A 54 -16.17 -8.75 6.21
CA THR A 54 -17.52 -8.34 6.64
C THR A 54 -18.62 -8.64 5.64
N ARG A 55 -18.28 -8.87 4.36
CA ARG A 55 -19.27 -9.10 3.31
C ARG A 55 -19.33 -10.58 2.95
N ARG A 56 -20.54 -11.07 2.66
CA ARG A 56 -20.72 -12.36 2.00
C ARG A 56 -20.39 -12.17 0.53
N LEU A 57 -19.25 -12.69 0.12
CA LEU A 57 -18.70 -12.58 -1.22
C LEU A 57 -18.73 -13.95 -1.89
N SER A 58 -18.92 -13.95 -3.20
CA SER A 58 -18.70 -15.15 -4.02
C SER A 58 -17.21 -15.52 -4.05
N TYR A 59 -16.90 -16.75 -4.46
CA TYR A 59 -15.51 -17.22 -4.58
C TYR A 59 -14.67 -16.34 -5.52
N GLU A 60 -15.24 -15.95 -6.67
CA GLU A 60 -14.56 -15.08 -7.64
C GLU A 60 -14.30 -13.68 -7.08
N GLU A 61 -15.25 -13.11 -6.32
CA GLU A 61 -15.04 -11.83 -5.66
C GLU A 61 -13.96 -11.91 -4.58
N ILE A 62 -13.93 -12.98 -3.79
CA ILE A 62 -12.88 -13.21 -2.78
C ILE A 62 -11.51 -13.26 -3.47
N LYS A 63 -11.38 -14.04 -4.55
CA LYS A 63 -10.14 -14.15 -5.32
C LYS A 63 -9.69 -12.78 -5.83
N ARG A 64 -10.59 -12.03 -6.46
CA ARG A 64 -10.32 -10.66 -6.96
C ARG A 64 -9.87 -9.72 -5.85
N TYR A 65 -10.58 -9.69 -4.72
CA TYR A 65 -10.22 -8.79 -3.61
C TYR A 65 -8.93 -9.20 -2.91
N ARG A 66 -8.57 -10.49 -2.89
CA ARG A 66 -7.25 -10.93 -2.40
C ARG A 66 -6.12 -10.43 -3.29
N THR A 67 -6.25 -10.57 -4.60
CA THR A 67 -5.27 -9.99 -5.53
C THR A 67 -5.16 -8.47 -5.38
N LEU A 68 -6.29 -7.78 -5.25
CA LEU A 68 -6.28 -6.33 -5.02
C LEU A 68 -5.62 -5.96 -3.69
N LEU A 69 -5.78 -6.79 -2.66
CA LEU A 69 -5.14 -6.60 -1.37
C LEU A 69 -3.62 -6.69 -1.48
N GLU A 70 -3.12 -7.73 -2.14
CA GLU A 70 -1.68 -7.96 -2.37
C GLU A 70 -1.07 -6.76 -3.11
N VAL A 71 -1.73 -6.27 -4.17
CA VAL A 71 -1.27 -5.09 -4.91
C VAL A 71 -1.17 -3.85 -4.02
N TYR A 72 -2.16 -3.58 -3.17
CA TYR A 72 -2.07 -2.43 -2.25
C TYR A 72 -1.02 -2.63 -1.16
N GLU A 73 -0.74 -3.87 -0.73
CA GLU A 73 0.36 -4.17 0.20
C GLU A 73 1.72 -3.88 -0.44
N ASP A 74 1.93 -4.27 -1.69
CA ASP A 74 3.14 -3.98 -2.46
C ASP A 74 3.33 -2.47 -2.68
N ILE A 75 2.24 -1.74 -3.02
CA ILE A 75 2.29 -0.28 -3.19
C ILE A 75 2.65 0.43 -1.88
N VAL A 76 2.05 0.01 -0.76
CA VAL A 76 2.36 0.55 0.57
C VAL A 76 3.82 0.30 0.92
N PHE A 77 4.32 -0.91 0.67
CA PHE A 77 5.72 -1.28 0.90
C PHE A 77 6.69 -0.43 0.06
N TYR A 78 6.37 -0.23 -1.22
CA TYR A 78 7.12 0.65 -2.12
C TYR A 78 7.19 2.08 -1.57
N LEU A 79 6.05 2.65 -1.16
CA LEU A 79 5.99 4.02 -0.64
C LEU A 79 6.73 4.18 0.69
N GLU A 80 6.66 3.20 1.60
CA GLU A 80 7.48 3.20 2.82
C GLU A 80 8.97 3.15 2.51
N SER A 81 9.38 2.34 1.53
CA SER A 81 10.77 2.26 1.09
C SER A 81 11.29 3.61 0.58
N ILE A 82 10.48 4.34 -0.19
CA ILE A 82 10.83 5.69 -0.65
C ILE A 82 10.90 6.68 0.52
N LYS A 83 9.95 6.63 1.47
CA LYS A 83 10.01 7.46 2.68
C LYS A 83 11.31 7.22 3.44
N ARG A 84 11.69 5.95 3.67
CA ARG A 84 12.95 5.60 4.33
C ARG A 84 14.16 6.15 3.60
N LEU A 85 14.20 6.03 2.27
CA LEU A 85 15.27 6.62 1.47
C LEU A 85 15.34 8.16 1.66
N ALA A 86 14.20 8.84 1.61
CA ALA A 86 14.13 10.29 1.77
C ALA A 86 14.56 10.74 3.19
N LEU A 87 14.21 9.98 4.23
CA LEU A 87 14.65 10.23 5.61
C LEU A 87 16.16 9.99 5.77
N ASN A 88 16.67 8.87 5.26
CA ASN A 88 18.10 8.54 5.31
C ASN A 88 18.96 9.61 4.64
N LEU A 89 18.51 10.18 3.51
CA LEU A 89 19.18 11.29 2.84
C LEU A 89 19.22 12.59 3.67
N ARG A 90 18.36 12.71 4.68
CA ARG A 90 18.34 13.82 5.65
C ARG A 90 19.05 13.48 6.96
N GLY A 91 19.69 12.32 7.04
CA GLY A 91 20.35 11.83 8.24
C GLY A 91 19.37 11.35 9.32
N ILE A 92 18.10 11.14 8.99
CA ILE A 92 17.11 10.53 9.88
C ILE A 92 17.09 9.04 9.59
N PHE A 93 17.65 8.24 10.50
CA PHE A 93 17.64 6.79 10.40
C PHE A 93 16.50 6.25 11.27
N GLU A 94 15.56 5.52 10.68
CA GLU A 94 14.56 4.79 11.47
C GLU A 94 15.32 3.71 12.27
N THR A 95 15.44 3.89 13.59
CA THR A 95 15.76 2.80 14.49
C THR A 95 14.60 1.82 14.40
N SER A 96 14.88 0.58 14.00
CA SER A 96 13.90 -0.49 13.92
C SER A 96 13.45 -0.91 15.32
N GLU A 97 12.77 -0.02 16.03
CA GLU A 97 11.87 -0.40 17.10
C GLU A 97 10.57 -0.76 16.39
N SER A 98 10.49 -2.01 15.94
CA SER A 98 9.19 -2.64 15.76
C SER A 98 8.45 -2.43 17.07
N PRO A 99 7.30 -1.74 17.11
CA PRO A 99 6.42 -1.88 18.25
C PRO A 99 6.02 -3.36 18.21
N GLU A 100 6.62 -4.17 19.08
CA GLU A 100 6.02 -5.43 19.49
C GLU A 100 4.66 -5.03 20.05
N PHE A 101 3.61 -5.21 19.23
CA PHE A 101 2.26 -5.23 19.75
C PHE A 101 2.21 -6.50 20.59
N ASP A 102 2.48 -6.34 21.87
CA ASP A 102 2.34 -7.36 22.88
C ASP A 102 0.85 -7.73 22.89
N ASP A 103 0.50 -8.82 22.21
CA ASP A 103 -0.84 -9.37 22.13
C ASP A 103 -1.27 -10.03 23.47
N GLU A 104 -0.55 -9.76 24.58
CA GLU A 104 -0.72 -10.38 25.90
C GLU A 104 -1.69 -9.64 26.86
N ASP A 105 -2.41 -8.59 26.45
CA ASP A 105 -3.32 -7.85 27.35
C ASP A 105 -4.77 -7.71 26.82
N ILE A 106 -5.34 -8.77 26.24
CA ILE A 106 -6.80 -8.85 26.04
C ILE A 106 -7.38 -9.98 26.89
N ASP A 107 -7.35 -9.78 28.21
CA ASP A 107 -8.22 -10.50 29.13
C ASP A 107 -9.69 -10.11 28.86
N PHE A 108 -10.37 -10.93 28.08
CA PHE A 108 -11.83 -10.93 28.03
C PHE A 108 -12.36 -11.64 29.28
N ASP A 109 -12.59 -10.88 30.34
CA ASP A 109 -13.47 -11.33 31.42
C ASP A 109 -14.93 -11.37 30.92
N PHE A 110 -15.54 -12.54 31.10
CA PHE A 110 -16.88 -12.95 30.65
C PHE A 110 -18.03 -12.18 31.29
#